data_AF-A0A840NTI9-F1
#
_entry.id   AF-A0A840NTI9-F1
#
_cell.length_a   1.000
_cell.length_b   1.000
_cell.length_c   1.000
_cell.angle_alpha   90.00
_cell.angle_beta   90.00
_cell.angle_gamma   90.00
#
_symmetry.space_group_name_H-M   'P 1'
#
loop_
_entity.id
_entity.type
_entity.pdbx_description
1 polymer ?
#
loop_
_entity_poly.entity_id
_entity_poly.type
_entity_poly.pdbx_seq_one_letter_code
_entity_poly.pdbx_strand_id
1 'polypeptide(L)'
;MTAAHEPEQPMTTSRPVTIRAAGAVLWRPGTDGAPEVAVVHRPRYDDWSLPKGKLDPGETAAHAAAREVLEETGFGCVLSGFLSRVRYEVPGADGGTGKQVDYFTARAGDGHFEVNDEVDELVWTALPKARELLSYRQDRHVLDEFAALPDDPVTLLLVRHAKAGKRADFDGDDTLRPLSGAGRRQRDALHSWLPLFGPERVYSAPRVRCAQTVQPLATDLGIEVAPEPLLSEEGYLEDPAAAVHRLLRIAAGAGTAVVCSQGGVIPDLVGRLVESAALHPAEPGEAPGDAPAVGDAVSGDVVSAKGSVWTLRFSRDVHTGNGSGPLLRLVSAAYLADASAAG
;
A
#
# COMPACT_ATOMS: atom_id res chain seq x y z
N MET A 1 -36.15 -12.06 56.23
CA MET A 1 -34.73 -12.17 55.88
C MET A 1 -34.66 -12.31 54.37
N THR A 2 -34.60 -11.18 53.68
CA THR A 2 -34.51 -11.09 52.21
C THR A 2 -33.04 -11.00 51.83
N ALA A 3 -32.56 -11.99 51.08
CA ALA A 3 -31.20 -12.02 50.55
C ALA A 3 -31.03 -10.91 49.51
N ALA A 4 -30.02 -10.06 49.71
CA ALA A 4 -29.63 -9.04 48.75
C ALA A 4 -28.98 -9.71 47.54
N HIS A 5 -29.48 -9.37 46.36
CA HIS A 5 -28.89 -9.73 45.07
C HIS A 5 -27.79 -8.69 44.79
N GLU A 6 -26.51 -9.09 44.85
CA GLU A 6 -25.41 -8.26 44.36
C GLU A 6 -25.52 -8.14 42.83
N PRO A 7 -25.42 -6.94 42.24
CA PRO A 7 -25.41 -6.79 40.80
C PRO A 7 -24.07 -7.26 40.24
N GLU A 8 -24.13 -8.22 39.30
CA GLU A 8 -23.02 -8.61 38.44
C GLU A 8 -22.45 -7.37 37.74
N GLN A 9 -21.17 -7.07 38.01
CA GLN A 9 -20.41 -6.03 37.33
C GLN A 9 -20.28 -6.41 35.84
N PRO A 10 -20.62 -5.52 34.89
CA PRO A 10 -20.41 -5.81 33.48
C PRO A 10 -18.91 -5.88 33.21
N MET A 11 -18.42 -7.07 32.84
CA MET A 11 -17.09 -7.26 32.27
C MET A 11 -17.02 -6.45 30.97
N THR A 12 -16.47 -5.25 31.05
CA THR A 12 -16.11 -4.46 29.88
C THR A 12 -14.88 -5.13 29.27
N THR A 13 -15.10 -5.98 28.28
CA THR A 13 -14.02 -6.49 27.43
C THR A 13 -13.54 -5.35 26.54
N SER A 14 -12.70 -4.47 27.08
CA SER A 14 -11.96 -3.52 26.27
C SER A 14 -11.17 -4.31 25.24
N ARG A 15 -11.40 -4.07 23.95
CA ARG A 15 -10.58 -4.67 22.88
C ARG A 15 -9.10 -4.46 23.22
N PRO A 16 -8.24 -5.49 23.13
CA PRO A 16 -6.84 -5.34 23.46
C PRO A 16 -6.23 -4.25 22.57
N VAL A 17 -5.58 -3.28 23.22
CA VAL A 17 -4.91 -2.17 22.54
C VAL A 17 -3.84 -2.77 21.62
N THR A 18 -3.89 -2.43 20.33
CA THR A 18 -2.87 -2.88 19.36
C THR A 18 -1.97 -1.71 19.02
N ILE A 19 -0.67 -1.86 19.27
CA ILE A 19 0.34 -0.89 18.85
C ILE A 19 0.49 -1.00 17.33
N ARG A 20 0.27 0.10 16.63
CA ARG A 20 0.48 0.20 15.18
C ARG A 20 1.88 0.74 14.90
N ALA A 21 2.56 0.10 13.96
CA ALA A 21 3.88 0.47 13.47
C ALA A 21 3.94 0.28 11.95
N ALA A 22 4.91 0.92 11.32
CA ALA A 22 5.21 0.71 9.91
C ALA A 22 6.72 0.82 9.66
N GLY A 23 7.16 0.23 8.55
CA GLY A 23 8.56 0.22 8.16
C GLY A 23 8.73 -0.16 6.70
N ALA A 24 9.97 -0.38 6.29
CA ALA A 24 10.24 -0.77 4.91
C ALA A 24 11.42 -1.72 4.76
N VAL A 25 11.36 -2.53 3.70
CA VAL A 25 12.58 -3.03 3.06
C VAL A 25 13.09 -1.91 2.17
N LEU A 26 14.03 -1.13 2.71
CA LEU A 26 14.74 -0.09 1.97
C LEU A 26 15.81 -0.77 1.10
N TRP A 27 15.75 -0.54 -0.22
CA TRP A 27 16.63 -1.19 -1.17
C TRP A 27 17.22 -0.22 -2.19
N ARG A 28 18.35 -0.60 -2.78
CA ARG A 28 18.98 0.06 -3.92
C ARG A 28 19.58 -0.97 -4.89
N PRO A 29 19.81 -0.64 -6.17
CA PRO A 29 20.60 -1.48 -7.05
C PRO A 29 22.04 -1.57 -6.54
N GLY A 30 22.54 -2.80 -6.36
CA GLY A 30 23.94 -3.09 -6.13
C GLY A 30 24.78 -2.91 -7.40
N THR A 31 26.09 -3.08 -7.27
CA THR A 31 27.03 -2.87 -8.39
C THR A 31 26.84 -3.83 -9.57
N ASP A 32 26.24 -4.99 -9.32
CA ASP A 32 25.88 -6.02 -10.31
C ASP A 32 24.42 -5.90 -10.79
N GLY A 33 23.68 -4.90 -10.32
CA GLY A 33 22.26 -4.69 -10.60
C GLY A 33 21.31 -5.46 -9.68
N ALA A 34 21.80 -6.41 -8.87
CA ALA A 34 20.98 -7.12 -7.90
C ALA A 34 20.61 -6.20 -6.71
N PRO A 35 19.48 -6.41 -6.02
CA PRO A 35 19.08 -5.54 -4.91
C PRO A 35 20.01 -5.72 -3.69
N GLU A 36 20.52 -4.59 -3.19
CA GLU A 36 21.04 -4.46 -1.83
C GLU A 36 19.96 -3.88 -0.93
N VAL A 37 19.83 -4.40 0.30
CA VAL A 37 18.90 -3.90 1.31
C VAL A 37 19.64 -3.29 2.49
N ALA A 38 19.05 -2.28 3.11
CA ALA A 38 19.54 -1.71 4.35
C ALA A 38 19.08 -2.55 5.56
N VAL A 39 20.02 -2.91 6.43
CA VAL A 39 19.75 -3.51 7.73
C VAL A 39 20.38 -2.61 8.79
N VAL A 40 19.63 -2.30 9.85
CA VAL A 40 20.05 -1.39 10.91
C VAL A 40 20.33 -2.16 12.20
N HIS A 41 21.39 -1.78 12.90
CA HIS A 41 21.71 -2.26 14.24
C HIS A 41 21.18 -1.30 15.30
N ARG A 42 20.62 -1.84 16.39
CA ARG A 42 20.08 -1.04 17.48
C ARG A 42 20.78 -1.37 18.80
N PRO A 43 21.60 -0.47 19.36
CA PRO A 43 22.43 -0.77 20.53
C PRO A 43 21.61 -1.04 21.78
N ARG A 44 20.39 -0.49 21.88
CA ARG A 44 19.47 -0.73 23.00
C ARG A 44 19.10 -2.21 23.17
N TYR A 45 19.06 -2.96 22.07
CA TYR A 45 18.63 -4.35 22.05
C TYR A 45 19.73 -5.31 21.58
N ASP A 46 20.85 -4.78 21.06
CA ASP A 46 21.92 -5.55 20.43
C ASP A 46 21.36 -6.46 19.31
N ASP A 47 20.53 -5.86 18.45
CA ASP A 47 19.81 -6.56 17.38
C ASP A 47 19.97 -5.89 16.02
N TRP A 48 19.78 -6.69 14.97
CA TRP A 48 19.70 -6.26 13.58
C TRP A 48 18.28 -6.42 13.09
N SER A 49 17.70 -5.35 12.54
CA SER A 49 16.33 -5.35 12.05
C SER A 49 16.15 -4.53 10.78
N LEU A 50 14.98 -4.64 10.16
CA LEU A 50 14.54 -3.70 9.14
C LEU A 50 14.11 -2.38 9.80
N PRO A 51 14.23 -1.24 9.09
CA PRO A 51 13.82 0.04 9.64
C PRO A 51 12.31 0.13 9.81
N LYS A 52 11.86 0.57 10.99
CA LYS A 52 10.45 0.63 11.42
C LYS A 52 10.27 1.31 12.78
N GLY A 53 9.15 2.00 12.92
CA GLY A 53 8.70 2.48 14.22
C GLY A 53 7.20 2.70 14.29
N LYS A 54 6.77 3.36 15.38
CA LYS A 54 5.35 3.47 15.74
C LYS A 54 4.69 4.55 14.90
N LEU A 55 3.39 4.38 14.62
CA LEU A 55 2.61 5.45 14.02
C LEU A 55 2.38 6.56 15.04
N ASP A 56 2.54 7.80 14.59
CA ASP A 56 2.11 8.98 15.33
C ASP A 56 0.57 9.14 15.29
N PRO A 57 -0.03 9.92 16.21
CA PRO A 57 -1.46 10.18 16.20
C PRO A 57 -1.94 10.77 14.85
N GLY A 58 -2.82 10.05 14.16
CA GLY A 58 -3.38 10.45 12.86
C GLY A 58 -2.47 10.15 11.66
N GLU A 59 -1.29 9.58 11.88
CA GLU A 59 -0.36 9.21 10.83
C GLU A 59 -0.82 7.94 10.09
N THR A 60 -0.62 7.92 8.78
CA THR A 60 -0.85 6.72 7.96
C THR A 60 0.36 5.79 8.01
N ALA A 61 0.16 4.49 7.79
CA ALA A 61 1.29 3.54 7.73
C ALA A 61 2.33 3.91 6.65
N ALA A 62 1.92 4.46 5.50
CA ALA A 62 2.85 4.89 4.44
C ALA A 62 3.75 6.07 4.90
N HIS A 63 3.16 7.10 5.51
CA HIS A 63 3.92 8.19 6.13
C HIS A 63 4.90 7.68 7.19
N ALA A 64 4.42 6.86 8.14
CA ALA A 64 5.25 6.31 9.19
C ALA A 64 6.42 5.51 8.60
N ALA A 65 6.18 4.65 7.60
CA ALA A 65 7.26 3.91 6.96
C ALA A 65 8.33 4.83 6.32
N ALA A 66 7.92 5.88 5.60
CA ALA A 66 8.85 6.81 4.98
C ALA A 66 9.60 7.68 6.00
N ARG A 67 8.93 8.13 7.06
CA ARG A 67 9.53 8.88 8.17
C ARG A 67 10.57 8.04 8.91
N GLU A 68 10.20 6.83 9.31
CA GLU A 68 11.08 5.91 10.05
C GLU A 68 12.30 5.49 9.21
N VAL A 69 12.11 5.29 7.90
CA VAL A 69 13.23 5.10 6.98
C VAL A 69 14.18 6.30 7.03
N LEU A 70 13.67 7.52 6.94
CA LEU A 70 14.52 8.71 6.97
C LEU A 70 15.23 8.87 8.33
N GLU A 71 14.51 8.67 9.44
CA GLU A 71 15.03 8.82 10.81
C GLU A 71 16.12 7.79 11.14
N GLU A 72 15.87 6.51 10.83
CA GLU A 72 16.80 5.43 11.19
C GLU A 72 17.95 5.27 10.20
N THR A 73 17.78 5.67 8.94
CA THR A 73 18.76 5.40 7.87
C THR A 73 19.41 6.65 7.28
N GLY A 74 18.80 7.83 7.44
CA GLY A 74 19.23 9.08 6.81
C GLY A 74 18.93 9.18 5.30
N PHE A 75 18.23 8.19 4.71
CA PHE A 75 17.86 8.19 3.30
C PHE A 75 16.41 8.63 3.10
N GLY A 76 16.18 9.52 2.12
CA GLY A 76 14.86 9.66 1.52
C GLY A 76 14.49 8.37 0.78
N CYS A 77 13.20 8.17 0.50
CA CYS A 77 12.77 6.97 -0.25
C CYS A 77 11.51 7.19 -1.09
N VAL A 78 11.34 6.33 -2.09
CA VAL A 78 10.09 6.18 -2.86
C VAL A 78 9.49 4.81 -2.56
N LEU A 79 8.30 4.79 -1.98
CA LEU A 79 7.56 3.57 -1.69
C LEU A 79 7.08 2.92 -3.00
N SER A 80 7.35 1.63 -3.17
CA SER A 80 6.93 0.88 -4.37
C SER A 80 5.65 0.08 -4.13
N GLY A 81 5.24 -0.14 -2.89
CA GLY A 81 3.99 -0.85 -2.57
C GLY A 81 4.02 -1.48 -1.18
N PHE A 82 2.84 -1.78 -0.64
CA PHE A 82 2.72 -2.59 0.56
C PHE A 82 3.32 -3.98 0.32
N LEU A 83 4.14 -4.44 1.25
CA LEU A 83 4.83 -5.71 1.19
C LEU A 83 4.13 -6.74 2.08
N SER A 84 4.20 -6.55 3.39
CA SER A 84 3.79 -7.56 4.37
C SER A 84 3.19 -6.92 5.62
N ARG A 85 2.35 -7.67 6.33
CA ARG A 85 1.82 -7.30 7.65
C ARG A 85 2.19 -8.37 8.66
N VAL A 86 3.01 -7.97 9.63
CA VAL A 86 3.43 -8.84 10.72
C VAL A 86 2.66 -8.49 11.98
N ARG A 87 2.16 -9.50 12.70
CA ARG A 87 1.57 -9.36 14.03
C ARG A 87 2.30 -10.23 15.05
N TYR A 88 2.64 -9.66 16.20
CA TYR A 88 3.24 -10.36 17.32
C TYR A 88 2.90 -9.67 18.64
N GLU A 89 3.05 -10.38 19.74
CA GLU A 89 2.87 -9.81 21.07
C GLU A 89 4.19 -9.23 21.58
N VAL A 90 4.13 -8.03 22.16
CA VAL A 90 5.24 -7.45 22.92
C VAL A 90 4.91 -7.48 24.41
N PRO A 91 5.91 -7.65 25.31
CA PRO A 91 5.66 -7.56 26.75
C PRO A 91 4.97 -6.25 27.13
N GLY A 92 3.93 -6.34 27.96
CA GLY A 92 3.12 -5.20 28.42
C GLY A 92 2.64 -5.40 29.85
N ALA A 93 2.12 -4.33 30.47
CA ALA A 93 1.72 -4.32 31.89
C ALA A 93 0.69 -5.42 32.25
N ASP A 94 -0.16 -5.82 31.30
CA ASP A 94 -1.27 -6.76 31.50
C ASP A 94 -1.07 -8.11 30.78
N GLY A 95 0.17 -8.58 30.64
CA GLY A 95 0.46 -9.91 30.04
C GLY A 95 0.72 -9.91 28.54
N GLY A 96 0.94 -8.73 27.95
CA GLY A 96 1.32 -8.57 26.54
C GLY A 96 0.45 -7.54 25.83
N THR A 97 0.98 -6.91 24.79
CA THR A 97 0.25 -5.99 23.92
C THR A 97 0.46 -6.43 22.47
N GLY A 98 -0.62 -6.57 21.72
CA GLY A 98 -0.52 -6.88 20.30
C GLY A 98 0.19 -5.75 19.57
N LYS A 99 1.18 -6.08 18.74
CA LYS A 99 1.85 -5.16 17.84
C LYS A 99 1.62 -5.60 16.40
N GLN A 100 1.24 -4.66 15.55
CA GLN A 100 1.11 -4.86 14.11
C GLN A 100 2.07 -3.91 13.39
N VAL A 101 2.92 -4.47 12.53
CA VAL A 101 3.83 -3.72 11.66
C VAL A 101 3.40 -3.89 10.21
N ASP A 102 3.14 -2.79 9.53
CA ASP A 102 2.85 -2.75 8.09
C ASP A 102 4.15 -2.38 7.35
N TYR A 103 4.72 -3.32 6.60
CA TYR A 103 5.96 -3.12 5.85
C TYR A 103 5.69 -2.75 4.39
N PHE A 104 6.50 -1.84 3.85
CA PHE A 104 6.51 -1.44 2.45
C PHE A 104 7.81 -1.85 1.76
N THR A 105 7.77 -1.93 0.45
CA THR A 105 8.98 -1.86 -0.38
C THR A 105 9.33 -0.39 -0.61
N ALA A 106 10.59 -0.02 -0.44
CA ALA A 106 11.03 1.36 -0.60
C ALA A 106 12.35 1.43 -1.36
N ARG A 107 12.39 2.16 -2.48
CA ARG A 107 13.64 2.45 -3.19
C ARG A 107 14.34 3.63 -2.51
N ALA A 108 15.60 3.45 -2.17
CA ALA A 108 16.42 4.50 -1.60
C ALA A 108 16.60 5.67 -2.59
N GLY A 109 16.38 6.87 -2.09
CA GLY A 109 16.71 8.13 -2.75
C GLY A 109 18.04 8.68 -2.23
N ASP A 110 18.18 10.00 -2.32
CA ASP A 110 19.35 10.70 -1.79
C ASP A 110 19.40 10.62 -0.26
N GLY A 111 20.62 10.61 0.28
CA GLY A 111 20.87 10.64 1.71
C GLY A 111 22.16 9.92 2.08
N HIS A 112 22.45 9.92 3.37
CA HIS A 112 23.56 9.17 3.96
C HIS A 112 23.23 8.84 5.41
N PHE A 113 23.76 7.73 5.90
CA PHE A 113 23.56 7.32 7.27
C PHE A 113 24.40 8.18 8.23
N GLU A 114 23.76 8.61 9.32
CA GLU A 114 24.41 9.19 10.49
C GLU A 114 23.94 8.44 11.73
N VAL A 115 24.87 8.15 12.64
CA VAL A 115 24.57 7.57 13.94
C VAL A 115 23.58 8.45 14.68
N ASN A 116 22.52 7.85 15.20
CA ASN A 116 21.46 8.54 15.93
C ASN A 116 21.14 7.80 17.24
N ASP A 117 20.14 8.30 17.99
CA ASP A 117 19.80 7.76 19.30
C ASP A 117 19.26 6.31 19.25
N GLU A 118 18.77 5.86 18.09
CA GLU A 118 18.15 4.55 17.92
C GLU A 118 19.05 3.55 17.17
N VAL A 119 19.84 4.03 16.20
CA VAL A 119 20.65 3.23 15.28
C VAL A 119 22.09 3.73 15.28
N ASP A 120 23.02 2.82 15.59
CA ASP A 120 24.46 3.06 15.58
C ASP A 120 25.18 2.51 14.35
N GLU A 121 24.60 1.53 13.65
CA GLU A 121 25.14 1.00 12.41
C GLU A 121 24.06 0.74 11.35
N LEU A 122 24.41 1.02 10.10
CA LEU A 122 23.62 0.65 8.92
C LEU A 122 24.51 -0.10 7.92
N VAL A 123 24.03 -1.25 7.47
CA VAL A 123 24.71 -2.06 6.46
C VAL A 123 23.82 -2.20 5.23
N TRP A 124 24.37 -1.83 4.07
CA TRP A 124 23.84 -2.23 2.76
C TRP A 124 24.40 -3.59 2.40
N THR A 125 23.54 -4.56 2.11
CA THR A 125 24.01 -5.92 1.79
C THR A 125 23.03 -6.69 0.90
N ALA A 126 23.56 -7.69 0.20
CA ALA A 126 22.77 -8.63 -0.60
C ALA A 126 21.79 -9.44 0.28
N LEU A 127 20.67 -9.87 -0.33
CA LEU A 127 19.56 -10.56 0.34
C LEU A 127 19.98 -11.77 1.19
N PRO A 128 20.83 -12.71 0.72
CA PRO A 128 21.24 -13.86 1.53
C PRO A 128 21.94 -13.43 2.82
N LYS A 129 22.77 -12.39 2.75
CA LYS A 129 23.51 -11.89 3.90
C LYS A 129 22.62 -11.06 4.84
N ALA A 130 21.71 -10.27 4.31
CA ALA A 130 20.70 -9.59 5.14
C ALA A 130 19.88 -10.62 5.96
N ARG A 131 19.48 -11.73 5.33
CA ARG A 131 18.75 -12.81 5.99
C ARG A 131 19.52 -13.45 7.16
N GLU A 132 20.83 -13.60 7.03
CA GLU A 132 21.71 -14.09 8.10
C GLU A 132 21.79 -13.08 9.25
N LEU A 133 21.92 -11.78 8.94
CA LEU A 133 22.07 -10.71 9.92
C LEU A 133 20.82 -10.49 10.76
N LEU A 134 19.64 -10.43 10.12
CA LEU A 134 18.37 -10.11 10.77
C LEU A 134 18.12 -11.00 11.99
N SER A 135 18.00 -10.41 13.18
CA SER A 135 17.83 -11.14 14.43
C SER A 135 16.46 -11.82 14.50
N TYR A 136 15.42 -11.17 13.99
CA TYR A 136 14.03 -11.59 14.13
C TYR A 136 13.53 -12.45 12.97
N ARG A 137 12.77 -13.52 13.29
CA ARG A 137 12.12 -14.37 12.28
C ARG A 137 11.12 -13.58 11.42
N GLN A 138 10.46 -12.60 12.01
CA GLN A 138 9.48 -11.78 11.34
C GLN A 138 10.11 -10.91 10.25
N ASP A 139 11.25 -10.26 10.54
CA ASP A 139 11.94 -9.45 9.54
C ASP A 139 12.53 -10.33 8.43
N ARG A 140 13.01 -11.53 8.79
CA ARG A 140 13.42 -12.55 7.82
C ARG A 140 12.28 -12.95 6.86
N HIS A 141 11.06 -13.11 7.37
CA HIS A 141 9.89 -13.40 6.56
C HIS A 141 9.55 -12.24 5.62
N VAL A 142 9.59 -11.00 6.11
CA VAL A 142 9.38 -9.80 5.28
C VAL A 142 10.44 -9.72 4.16
N LEU A 143 11.70 -10.04 4.48
CA LEU A 143 12.78 -10.08 3.49
C LEU A 143 12.57 -11.18 2.44
N ASP A 144 12.08 -12.36 2.85
CA ASP A 144 11.75 -13.45 1.92
C ASP A 144 10.62 -13.04 0.96
N GLU A 145 9.59 -12.36 1.46
CA GLU A 145 8.53 -11.79 0.62
C GLU A 145 9.06 -10.74 -0.36
N PHE A 146 10.03 -9.91 0.05
CA PHE A 146 10.69 -8.98 -0.86
C PHE A 146 11.47 -9.72 -1.96
N ALA A 147 12.22 -10.75 -1.58
CA ALA A 147 13.02 -11.56 -2.50
C ALA A 147 12.17 -12.34 -3.52
N ALA A 148 10.89 -12.58 -3.20
CA ALA A 148 9.93 -13.26 -4.07
C ALA A 148 9.23 -12.31 -5.06
N LEU A 149 9.47 -11.00 -4.99
CA LEU A 149 8.91 -10.05 -5.94
C LEU A 149 9.58 -10.21 -7.32
N PRO A 150 8.83 -9.98 -8.42
CA PRO A 150 9.43 -9.97 -9.75
C PRO A 150 10.43 -8.83 -9.89
N ASP A 151 11.39 -9.00 -10.78
CA ASP A 151 12.27 -7.92 -11.22
C ASP A 151 11.43 -6.81 -11.90
N ASP A 152 11.70 -5.54 -11.55
CA ASP A 152 11.01 -4.34 -12.09
C ASP A 152 9.47 -4.38 -11.96
N PRO A 153 8.91 -4.46 -10.74
CA PRO A 153 7.47 -4.49 -10.55
C PRO A 153 6.85 -3.15 -10.95
N VAL A 154 5.77 -3.23 -11.72
CA VAL A 154 4.96 -2.06 -12.08
C VAL A 154 3.94 -1.80 -11.00
N THR A 155 3.89 -0.57 -10.47
CA THR A 155 2.92 -0.17 -9.43
C THR A 155 1.86 0.78 -9.98
N LEU A 156 0.60 0.48 -9.65
CA LEU A 156 -0.56 1.34 -9.89
C LEU A 156 -1.33 1.56 -8.58
N LEU A 157 -1.68 2.82 -8.31
CA LEU A 157 -2.48 3.23 -7.17
C LEU A 157 -3.93 3.48 -7.62
N LEU A 158 -4.84 2.57 -7.32
CA LEU A 158 -6.25 2.66 -7.68
C LEU A 158 -7.05 3.28 -6.53
N VAL A 159 -7.45 4.54 -6.70
CA VAL A 159 -8.08 5.38 -5.68
C VAL A 159 -9.60 5.40 -5.89
N ARG A 160 -10.38 5.10 -4.87
CA ARG A 160 -11.81 5.44 -4.89
C ARG A 160 -11.96 6.92 -4.54
N HIS A 161 -12.74 7.66 -5.34
CA HIS A 161 -13.00 9.07 -5.04
C HIS A 161 -13.45 9.31 -3.59
N ALA A 162 -13.11 10.48 -3.06
CA ALA A 162 -13.49 10.90 -1.72
C ALA A 162 -15.00 11.18 -1.58
N LYS A 163 -15.48 11.43 -0.36
CA LYS A 163 -16.90 11.72 -0.08
C LYS A 163 -17.43 12.91 -0.91
N ALA A 164 -18.56 12.72 -1.59
CA ALA A 164 -19.18 13.71 -2.47
C ALA A 164 -20.64 14.03 -2.11
N GLY A 165 -21.00 13.90 -0.83
CA GLY A 165 -22.40 14.00 -0.39
C GLY A 165 -23.28 12.85 -0.91
N LYS A 166 -24.60 13.01 -0.82
CA LYS A 166 -25.59 12.09 -1.39
C LYS A 166 -26.04 12.60 -2.75
N ARG A 167 -26.34 11.67 -3.66
CA ARG A 167 -26.86 11.99 -5.00
C ARG A 167 -28.23 12.68 -4.94
N ALA A 168 -29.11 12.25 -4.03
CA ALA A 168 -30.45 12.79 -3.88
C ALA A 168 -30.49 14.26 -3.43
N ASP A 169 -29.40 14.75 -2.82
CA ASP A 169 -29.30 16.11 -2.27
C ASP A 169 -28.62 17.08 -3.25
N PHE A 170 -28.31 16.63 -4.47
CA PHE A 170 -27.61 17.43 -5.48
C PHE A 170 -28.51 17.72 -6.67
N ASP A 171 -28.79 19.01 -6.87
CA ASP A 171 -29.56 19.48 -8.02
C ASP A 171 -28.65 19.58 -9.25
N GLY A 172 -28.97 18.79 -10.29
CA GLY A 172 -28.29 18.83 -11.59
C GLY A 172 -27.69 17.50 -12.02
N ASP A 173 -26.74 17.58 -12.95
CA ASP A 173 -26.05 16.40 -13.49
C ASP A 173 -25.09 15.80 -12.44
N ASP A 174 -25.32 14.55 -12.02
CA ASP A 174 -24.48 13.85 -11.05
C ASP A 174 -23.01 13.77 -11.47
N THR A 175 -22.69 13.85 -12.77
CA THR A 175 -21.31 13.88 -13.25
C THR A 175 -20.54 15.10 -12.72
N LEU A 176 -21.25 16.18 -12.42
CA LEU A 176 -20.71 17.45 -11.92
C LEU A 176 -20.67 17.56 -10.40
N ARG A 177 -21.20 16.56 -9.67
CA ARG A 177 -21.29 16.60 -8.21
C ARG A 177 -19.90 16.67 -7.55
N PRO A 178 -19.62 17.71 -6.74
CA PRO A 178 -18.30 17.92 -6.14
C PRO A 178 -18.09 17.13 -4.85
N LEU A 179 -16.85 17.16 -4.35
CA LEU A 179 -16.52 16.67 -3.02
C LEU A 179 -17.25 17.46 -1.92
N SER A 180 -17.72 16.76 -0.90
CA SER A 180 -18.25 17.39 0.32
C SER A 180 -17.12 17.90 1.21
N GLY A 181 -17.44 18.61 2.30
CA GLY A 181 -16.43 19.04 3.27
C GLY A 181 -15.61 17.89 3.86
N ALA A 182 -16.27 16.77 4.20
CA ALA A 182 -15.57 15.55 4.61
C ALA A 182 -14.74 14.93 3.48
N GLY A 183 -15.18 15.05 2.23
CA GLY A 183 -14.41 14.57 1.07
C GLY A 183 -13.15 15.38 0.81
N ARG A 184 -13.19 16.70 1.03
CA ARG A 184 -11.99 17.54 0.94
C ARG A 184 -10.95 17.14 1.98
N ARG A 185 -11.34 16.85 3.23
CA ARG A 185 -10.42 16.31 4.24
C ARG A 185 -9.80 14.97 3.83
N GLN A 186 -10.59 14.07 3.27
CA GLN A 186 -10.07 12.80 2.74
C GLN A 186 -9.10 13.01 1.56
N ARG A 187 -9.41 13.94 0.66
CA ARG A 187 -8.51 14.35 -0.43
C ARG A 187 -7.19 14.90 0.13
N ASP A 188 -7.24 15.77 1.12
CA ASP A 188 -6.05 16.40 1.70
C ASP A 188 -5.16 15.36 2.38
N ALA A 189 -5.76 14.38 3.05
CA ALA A 189 -5.02 13.27 3.61
C ALA A 189 -4.49 12.29 2.57
N LEU A 190 -5.18 12.05 1.44
CA LEU A 190 -4.59 11.31 0.31
C LEU A 190 -3.39 12.07 -0.28
N HIS A 191 -3.54 13.38 -0.43
CA HIS A 191 -2.52 14.26 -0.98
C HIS A 191 -1.23 14.27 -0.15
N SER A 192 -1.29 14.08 1.17
CA SER A 192 -0.08 14.05 1.98
C SER A 192 0.80 12.81 1.75
N TRP A 193 0.24 11.62 1.48
CA TRP A 193 1.04 10.39 1.32
C TRP A 193 1.14 9.81 -0.10
N LEU A 194 0.20 10.10 -1.01
CA LEU A 194 0.31 9.61 -2.39
C LEU A 194 1.64 10.01 -3.07
N PRO A 195 2.23 11.20 -2.82
CA PRO A 195 3.55 11.56 -3.35
C PRO A 195 4.68 10.60 -2.92
N LEU A 196 4.56 9.93 -1.77
CA LEU A 196 5.58 8.99 -1.28
C LEU A 196 5.79 7.80 -2.23
N PHE A 197 4.84 7.54 -3.13
CA PHE A 197 4.93 6.47 -4.13
C PHE A 197 5.52 6.94 -5.48
N GLY A 198 5.98 8.18 -5.56
CA GLY A 198 6.55 8.78 -6.77
C GLY A 198 5.67 8.66 -8.01
N PRO A 199 4.38 9.06 -7.96
CA PRO A 199 3.52 8.98 -9.14
C PRO A 199 3.98 9.94 -10.23
N GLU A 200 4.02 9.46 -11.47
CA GLU A 200 4.42 10.24 -12.65
C GLU A 200 3.23 10.50 -13.59
N ARG A 201 2.11 9.83 -13.35
CA ARG A 201 0.91 9.91 -14.19
C ARG A 201 -0.34 9.88 -13.33
N VAL A 202 -1.32 10.72 -13.66
CA VAL A 202 -2.59 10.81 -12.92
C VAL A 202 -3.76 10.69 -13.89
N TYR A 203 -4.68 9.79 -13.58
CA TYR A 203 -5.87 9.50 -14.37
C TYR A 203 -7.12 9.59 -13.49
N SER A 204 -8.25 9.94 -14.08
CA SER A 204 -9.53 9.88 -13.37
C SER A 204 -10.70 9.51 -14.28
N ALA A 205 -11.67 8.77 -13.74
CA ALA A 205 -13.00 8.69 -14.34
C ALA A 205 -13.55 10.12 -14.51
N PRO A 206 -14.24 10.45 -15.63
CA PRO A 206 -14.68 11.82 -15.95
C PRO A 206 -15.87 12.28 -15.09
N ARG A 207 -15.67 12.36 -13.78
CA ARG A 207 -16.62 12.83 -12.77
C ARG A 207 -15.88 13.86 -11.91
N VAL A 208 -16.51 14.99 -11.62
CA VAL A 208 -15.88 16.09 -10.87
C VAL A 208 -15.31 15.60 -9.54
N ARG A 209 -16.04 14.76 -8.80
CA ARG A 209 -15.56 14.13 -7.55
C ARG A 209 -14.30 13.28 -7.70
N CYS A 210 -14.11 12.59 -8.83
CA CYS A 210 -12.92 11.77 -9.08
C CYS A 210 -11.73 12.68 -9.38
N ALA A 211 -11.88 13.61 -10.33
CA ALA A 211 -10.84 14.59 -10.65
C ALA A 211 -10.42 15.40 -9.42
N GLN A 212 -11.37 15.95 -8.65
CA GLN A 212 -11.09 16.70 -7.41
C GLN A 212 -10.36 15.88 -6.34
N THR A 213 -10.48 14.55 -6.33
CA THR A 213 -9.79 13.69 -5.33
C THR A 213 -8.29 13.64 -5.58
N VAL A 214 -7.85 13.73 -6.84
CA VAL A 214 -6.43 13.59 -7.22
C VAL A 214 -5.82 14.88 -7.79
N GLN A 215 -6.62 15.93 -7.98
CA GLN A 215 -6.15 17.21 -8.54
C GLN A 215 -5.00 17.86 -7.76
N PRO A 216 -4.99 17.92 -6.40
CA PRO A 216 -3.88 18.53 -5.69
C PRO A 216 -2.54 17.82 -5.96
N LEU A 217 -2.54 16.49 -5.94
CA LEU A 217 -1.37 15.67 -6.30
C LEU A 217 -0.86 16.01 -7.70
N ALA A 218 -1.76 16.03 -8.69
CA ALA A 218 -1.39 16.34 -10.07
C ALA A 218 -0.82 17.76 -10.22
N THR A 219 -1.38 18.71 -9.48
CA THR A 219 -0.95 20.12 -9.49
C THR A 219 0.46 20.29 -8.95
N ASP A 220 0.78 19.67 -7.81
CA ASP A 220 2.10 19.77 -7.18
C ASP A 220 3.20 19.13 -8.05
N LEU A 221 2.84 18.09 -8.80
CA LEU A 221 3.76 17.38 -9.69
C LEU A 221 3.84 17.99 -11.11
N GLY A 222 3.00 18.99 -11.42
CA GLY A 222 2.92 19.56 -12.77
C GLY A 222 2.38 18.59 -13.82
N ILE A 223 1.54 17.63 -13.43
CA ILE A 223 0.97 16.58 -14.29
C ILE A 223 -0.50 16.91 -14.60
N GLU A 224 -0.97 16.62 -15.82
CA GLU A 224 -2.39 16.70 -16.16
C GLU A 224 -3.17 15.47 -15.66
N VAL A 225 -4.37 15.68 -15.13
CA VAL A 225 -5.29 14.57 -14.81
C VAL A 225 -5.98 14.11 -16.10
N ALA A 226 -5.51 13.01 -16.68
CA ALA A 226 -6.09 12.47 -17.90
C ALA A 226 -7.45 11.78 -17.65
N PRO A 227 -8.49 12.05 -18.47
CA PRO A 227 -9.81 11.44 -18.31
C PRO A 227 -9.85 10.00 -18.83
N GLU A 228 -10.51 9.11 -18.08
CA GLU A 228 -10.67 7.69 -18.40
C GLU A 228 -12.15 7.26 -18.40
N PRO A 229 -12.89 7.44 -19.51
CA PRO A 229 -14.31 7.11 -19.58
C PRO A 229 -14.64 5.65 -19.25
N LEU A 230 -13.80 4.70 -19.68
CA LEU A 230 -13.97 3.26 -19.39
C LEU A 230 -13.86 2.93 -17.90
N LEU A 231 -13.31 3.84 -17.09
CA LEU A 231 -13.18 3.67 -15.64
C LEU A 231 -14.26 4.42 -14.85
N SER A 232 -15.26 4.98 -15.54
CA SER A 232 -16.53 5.41 -14.92
C SER A 232 -17.48 4.23 -14.70
N GLU A 233 -18.49 4.38 -13.84
CA GLU A 233 -19.49 3.33 -13.64
C GLU A 233 -20.23 2.97 -14.94
N GLU A 234 -20.53 3.96 -15.76
CA GLU A 234 -21.23 3.81 -17.04
C GLU A 234 -20.35 3.12 -18.08
N GLY A 235 -19.11 3.59 -18.26
CA GLY A 235 -18.17 2.98 -19.19
C GLY A 235 -17.76 1.56 -18.78
N TYR A 236 -17.65 1.31 -17.48
CA TYR A 236 -17.36 -0.02 -16.96
C TYR A 236 -18.53 -0.99 -17.15
N LEU A 237 -19.76 -0.54 -16.91
CA LEU A 237 -20.95 -1.38 -17.09
C LEU A 237 -21.17 -1.79 -18.55
N GLU A 238 -20.80 -0.92 -19.50
CA GLU A 238 -20.89 -1.19 -20.94
C GLU A 238 -19.89 -2.28 -21.38
N ASP A 239 -18.63 -2.18 -20.95
CA ASP A 239 -17.59 -3.17 -21.30
C ASP A 239 -16.54 -3.33 -20.18
N PRO A 240 -16.78 -4.23 -19.20
CA PRO A 240 -15.84 -4.50 -18.12
C PRO A 240 -14.47 -5.01 -18.62
N ALA A 241 -14.45 -5.78 -19.72
CA ALA A 241 -13.22 -6.34 -20.26
C ALA A 241 -12.33 -5.24 -20.87
N ALA A 242 -12.92 -4.32 -21.63
CA ALA A 242 -12.21 -3.16 -22.15
C ALA A 242 -11.67 -2.26 -21.03
N ALA A 243 -12.41 -2.11 -19.92
CA ALA A 243 -11.94 -1.36 -18.77
C ALA A 243 -10.75 -2.02 -18.06
N VAL A 244 -10.76 -3.34 -17.88
CA VAL A 244 -9.60 -4.10 -17.36
C VAL A 244 -8.40 -3.93 -18.29
N HIS A 245 -8.57 -4.11 -19.61
CA HIS A 245 -7.49 -3.88 -20.58
C HIS A 245 -6.98 -2.44 -20.58
N ARG A 246 -7.86 -1.45 -20.34
CA ARG A 246 -7.44 -0.05 -20.22
C ARG A 246 -6.59 0.15 -18.97
N LEU A 247 -6.99 -0.38 -17.82
CA LEU A 247 -6.20 -0.28 -16.59
C LEU A 247 -4.82 -0.93 -16.76
N LEU A 248 -4.74 -2.12 -17.37
CA LEU A 248 -3.45 -2.80 -17.62
C LEU A 248 -2.55 -1.99 -18.55
N ARG A 249 -3.11 -1.34 -19.59
CA ARG A 249 -2.34 -0.41 -20.44
C ARG A 249 -1.86 0.81 -19.67
N ILE A 250 -2.66 1.34 -18.74
CA ILE A 250 -2.23 2.43 -17.86
C ILE A 250 -1.09 1.95 -16.97
N ALA A 251 -1.22 0.79 -16.32
CA ALA A 251 -0.17 0.21 -15.50
C ALA A 251 1.13 0.04 -16.30
N ALA A 252 1.07 -0.54 -17.52
CA ALA A 252 2.26 -0.86 -18.30
C ALA A 252 3.10 0.33 -18.79
N GLY A 253 2.55 1.56 -18.72
CA GLY A 253 3.29 2.79 -19.00
C GLY A 253 4.47 3.02 -18.05
N ALA A 254 5.37 3.93 -18.42
CA ALA A 254 6.52 4.29 -17.58
C ALA A 254 6.06 4.98 -16.28
N GLY A 255 6.75 4.69 -15.17
CA GLY A 255 6.47 5.31 -13.87
C GLY A 255 5.16 4.86 -13.21
N THR A 256 5.05 5.17 -11.93
CA THR A 256 3.86 4.85 -11.11
C THR A 256 2.65 5.68 -11.56
N ALA A 257 1.51 5.02 -11.74
CA ALA A 257 0.25 5.68 -12.10
C ALA A 257 -0.72 5.75 -10.90
N VAL A 258 -1.39 6.90 -10.75
CA VAL A 258 -2.56 7.07 -9.87
C VAL A 258 -3.81 7.11 -10.72
N VAL A 259 -4.80 6.27 -10.40
CA VAL A 259 -6.07 6.19 -11.13
C VAL A 259 -7.22 6.37 -10.16
N CYS A 260 -7.99 7.45 -10.31
CA CYS A 260 -9.19 7.68 -9.50
C CYS A 260 -10.46 7.16 -10.19
N SER A 261 -11.20 6.29 -9.51
CA SER A 261 -12.43 5.67 -10.02
C SER A 261 -13.54 5.60 -8.94
N GLN A 262 -14.58 4.83 -9.21
CA GLN A 262 -15.85 4.80 -8.49
C GLN A 262 -16.11 3.47 -7.78
N GLY A 263 -17.06 3.49 -6.85
CA GLY A 263 -17.38 2.30 -6.04
C GLY A 263 -18.10 1.19 -6.81
N GLY A 264 -18.82 1.51 -7.88
CA GLY A 264 -19.41 0.49 -8.76
C GLY A 264 -18.41 -0.15 -9.74
N VAL A 265 -17.15 0.30 -9.75
CA VAL A 265 -16.10 -0.18 -10.67
C VAL A 265 -15.05 -1.00 -9.92
N ILE A 266 -14.45 -0.40 -8.88
CA ILE A 266 -13.24 -0.92 -8.23
C ILE A 266 -13.40 -2.35 -7.70
N PRO A 267 -14.48 -2.74 -6.99
CA PRO A 267 -14.61 -4.09 -6.46
C PRO A 267 -14.57 -5.18 -7.54
N ASP A 268 -15.36 -5.03 -8.60
CA ASP A 268 -15.41 -6.00 -9.70
C ASP A 268 -14.09 -6.01 -10.49
N LEU A 269 -13.54 -4.82 -10.76
CA LEU A 269 -12.28 -4.69 -11.50
C LEU A 269 -11.11 -5.36 -10.78
N VAL A 270 -10.95 -5.12 -9.47
CA VAL A 270 -9.89 -5.76 -8.68
C VAL A 270 -10.17 -7.26 -8.53
N GLY A 271 -11.44 -7.66 -8.34
CA GLY A 271 -11.83 -9.07 -8.30
C GLY A 271 -11.42 -9.84 -9.55
N ARG A 272 -11.67 -9.29 -10.75
CA ARG A 272 -11.26 -9.87 -12.04
C ARG A 272 -9.75 -10.01 -12.16
N LEU A 273 -8.98 -9.02 -11.70
CA LEU A 273 -7.51 -9.08 -11.74
C LEU A 273 -6.96 -10.18 -10.82
N VAL A 274 -7.53 -10.31 -9.62
CA VAL A 274 -7.15 -11.34 -8.65
C VAL A 274 -7.51 -12.74 -9.17
N GLU A 275 -8.71 -12.91 -9.72
CA GLU A 275 -9.14 -14.18 -10.34
C GLU A 275 -8.24 -14.56 -11.52
N SER A 276 -7.92 -13.60 -12.39
CA SER A 276 -7.01 -13.82 -13.53
C SER A 276 -5.60 -14.24 -13.08
N ALA A 277 -5.06 -13.63 -12.02
CA ALA A 277 -3.75 -14.01 -11.47
C ALA A 277 -3.77 -15.41 -10.84
N ALA A 278 -4.87 -15.79 -10.19
CA ALA A 278 -5.03 -17.12 -9.61
C ALA A 278 -5.13 -18.23 -10.68
N LEU A 279 -5.70 -17.92 -11.85
CA LEU A 279 -5.80 -18.84 -12.99
C LEU A 279 -4.46 -19.05 -13.72
N HIS A 280 -3.54 -18.09 -13.61
CA HIS A 280 -2.23 -18.13 -14.25
C HIS A 280 -1.11 -17.91 -13.21
N PRO A 281 -0.90 -18.89 -12.29
CA PRO A 281 0.16 -18.78 -11.31
C PRO A 281 1.53 -18.68 -12.02
N ALA A 282 2.49 -18.01 -11.38
CA ALA A 282 3.87 -18.00 -11.85
C ALA A 282 4.40 -19.45 -11.94
N GLU A 283 5.21 -19.74 -12.97
CA GLU A 283 5.77 -21.07 -13.20
C GLU A 283 6.62 -21.52 -11.98
N PRO A 284 6.55 -22.80 -11.57
CA PRO A 284 7.35 -23.31 -10.44
C PRO A 284 8.84 -23.24 -10.78
N GLY A 285 9.52 -22.22 -10.25
CA GLY A 285 10.90 -21.87 -10.56
C GLY A 285 11.20 -20.38 -10.42
N GLU A 286 10.17 -19.53 -10.46
CA GLU A 286 10.25 -18.07 -10.26
C GLU A 286 9.80 -17.60 -8.87
N ALA A 287 9.32 -18.50 -7.99
CA ALA A 287 8.92 -18.17 -6.62
C ALA A 287 9.78 -18.93 -5.60
N PRO A 288 10.49 -18.24 -4.68
CA PRO A 288 11.08 -18.89 -3.51
C PRO A 288 9.98 -19.30 -2.53
N GLY A 289 10.20 -20.44 -1.85
CA GLY A 289 9.23 -21.11 -0.99
C GLY A 289 8.59 -20.23 0.09
N ASP A 290 7.35 -20.57 0.43
CA ASP A 290 6.49 -20.01 1.48
C ASP A 290 6.07 -18.54 1.33
N ALA A 291 6.26 -17.89 0.17
CA ALA A 291 5.63 -16.59 -0.11
C ALA A 291 4.09 -16.75 -0.20
N PRO A 292 3.29 -15.90 0.47
CA PRO A 292 1.83 -15.97 0.38
C PRO A 292 1.37 -15.74 -1.06
N ALA A 293 0.44 -16.57 -1.53
CA ALA A 293 -0.20 -16.38 -2.82
C ALA A 293 -0.95 -15.03 -2.83
N VAL A 294 -1.13 -14.44 -4.02
CA VAL A 294 -1.96 -13.22 -4.25
C VAL A 294 -3.31 -13.28 -3.49
N GLY A 295 -3.83 -14.49 -3.25
CA GLY A 295 -5.07 -14.78 -2.52
C GLY A 295 -5.04 -14.56 -1.00
N ASP A 296 -3.90 -14.65 -0.30
CA ASP A 296 -3.87 -14.46 1.17
C ASP A 296 -4.05 -12.98 1.56
N ALA A 297 -3.77 -12.05 0.64
CA ALA A 297 -4.05 -10.62 0.81
C ALA A 297 -5.52 -10.25 0.49
N VAL A 298 -6.28 -11.14 -0.15
CA VAL A 298 -7.65 -10.93 -0.62
C VAL A 298 -8.60 -12.02 -0.10
N SER A 299 -8.38 -12.52 1.12
CA SER A 299 -9.35 -13.41 1.78
C SER A 299 -10.53 -12.58 2.31
N GLY A 300 -11.43 -12.16 1.41
CA GLY A 300 -12.65 -11.40 1.74
C GLY A 300 -13.24 -10.66 0.53
N ASP A 301 -14.45 -10.14 0.68
CA ASP A 301 -15.06 -9.27 -0.33
C ASP A 301 -14.10 -8.12 -0.69
N VAL A 302 -13.92 -7.86 -1.99
CA VAL A 302 -13.09 -6.75 -2.44
C VAL A 302 -13.71 -5.43 -1.99
N VAL A 303 -13.12 -4.84 -0.95
CA VAL A 303 -13.59 -3.59 -0.36
C VAL A 303 -13.16 -2.37 -1.18
N SER A 304 -13.97 -1.32 -1.11
CA SER A 304 -13.65 -0.05 -1.74
C SER A 304 -14.36 1.06 -0.97
N ALA A 305 -13.76 1.61 0.09
CA ALA A 305 -14.34 2.72 0.85
C ALA A 305 -14.03 4.08 0.17
N LYS A 306 -14.85 5.11 0.35
CA LYS A 306 -14.57 6.43 -0.26
C LYS A 306 -13.27 7.00 0.28
N GLY A 307 -12.34 7.37 -0.60
CA GLY A 307 -10.99 7.80 -0.23
C GLY A 307 -10.03 6.66 0.13
N SER A 308 -10.35 5.41 -0.20
CA SER A 308 -9.42 4.28 -0.07
C SER A 308 -8.52 4.14 -1.29
N VAL A 309 -7.42 3.42 -1.13
CA VAL A 309 -6.49 3.12 -2.22
C VAL A 309 -6.18 1.63 -2.25
N TRP A 310 -6.18 1.06 -3.45
CA TRP A 310 -5.55 -0.23 -3.73
C TRP A 310 -4.17 0.02 -4.32
N THR A 311 -3.13 -0.60 -3.75
CA THR A 311 -1.82 -0.68 -4.39
C THR A 311 -1.76 -1.98 -5.18
N LEU A 312 -1.74 -1.87 -6.51
CA LEU A 312 -1.70 -3.00 -7.43
C LEU A 312 -0.28 -3.08 -8.01
N ARG A 313 0.39 -4.22 -7.80
CA ARG A 313 1.71 -4.50 -8.38
C ARG A 313 1.60 -5.57 -9.43
N PHE A 314 2.30 -5.37 -10.55
CA PHE A 314 2.29 -6.27 -11.69
C PHE A 314 3.71 -6.69 -12.07
N SER A 315 3.84 -7.92 -12.53
CA SER A 315 5.01 -8.38 -13.30
C SER A 315 4.77 -8.15 -14.78
N ARG A 316 5.81 -7.81 -15.53
CA ARG A 316 5.79 -7.83 -16.99
C ARG A 316 6.00 -9.27 -17.46
N ASP A 317 5.02 -9.86 -18.12
CA ASP A 317 5.17 -11.18 -18.72
C ASP A 317 6.01 -11.04 -20.00
N VAL A 318 7.15 -11.73 -20.03
CA VAL A 318 8.12 -11.66 -21.13
C VAL A 318 7.83 -12.71 -22.21
N HIS A 319 6.90 -13.65 -21.98
CA HIS A 319 6.86 -14.92 -22.72
C HIS A 319 5.76 -15.09 -23.79
N THR A 320 4.89 -14.12 -24.05
CA THR A 320 3.83 -14.29 -25.07
C THR A 320 3.66 -13.07 -25.98
N GLY A 321 4.64 -12.86 -26.86
CA GLY A 321 4.54 -11.89 -27.94
C GLY A 321 3.76 -12.42 -29.14
N ASN A 322 2.44 -12.23 -29.17
CA ASN A 322 1.60 -12.38 -30.37
C ASN A 322 1.02 -11.03 -30.87
N GLY A 323 1.51 -9.90 -30.34
CA GLY A 323 1.16 -8.56 -30.82
C GLY A 323 -0.03 -7.89 -30.13
N SER A 324 -0.61 -8.46 -29.07
CA SER A 324 -1.73 -7.89 -28.32
C SER A 324 -1.32 -7.18 -27.00
N GLY A 325 -0.37 -6.24 -27.07
CA GLY A 325 0.02 -5.39 -25.94
C GLY A 325 0.80 -6.09 -24.82
N PRO A 326 1.30 -5.33 -23.83
CA PRO A 326 2.04 -5.89 -22.71
C PRO A 326 1.11 -6.70 -21.80
N LEU A 327 1.43 -7.97 -21.59
CA LEU A 327 0.74 -8.83 -20.65
C LEU A 327 1.30 -8.54 -19.26
N LEU A 328 0.54 -7.81 -18.47
CA LEU A 328 0.84 -7.59 -17.05
C LEU A 328 0.08 -8.62 -16.23
N ARG A 329 0.80 -9.34 -15.36
CA ARG A 329 0.20 -10.26 -14.39
C ARG A 329 0.23 -9.60 -13.01
N LEU A 330 -0.93 -9.53 -12.35
CA LEU A 330 -1.02 -9.03 -10.98
C LEU A 330 -0.24 -9.96 -10.05
N VAL A 331 0.69 -9.41 -9.28
CA VAL A 331 1.51 -10.15 -8.30
C VAL A 331 1.19 -9.78 -6.86
N SER A 332 0.59 -8.61 -6.63
CA SER A 332 0.17 -8.19 -5.31
C SER A 332 -0.95 -7.15 -5.43
N ALA A 333 -1.99 -7.31 -4.63
CA ALA A 333 -3.03 -6.31 -4.45
C ALA A 333 -3.22 -6.08 -2.95
N ALA A 334 -2.96 -4.86 -2.50
CA ALA A 334 -3.12 -4.51 -1.09
C ALA A 334 -4.06 -3.32 -0.92
N TYR A 335 -4.97 -3.44 0.04
CA TYR A 335 -5.94 -2.41 0.36
C TYR A 335 -5.43 -1.52 1.50
N LEU A 336 -5.18 -0.26 1.19
CA LEU A 336 -4.86 0.78 2.15
C LEU A 336 -6.15 1.49 2.54
N ALA A 337 -6.73 1.01 3.66
CA ALA A 337 -7.84 1.66 4.32
C ALA A 337 -7.35 2.93 5.02
N ASP A 338 -8.18 3.97 4.98
CA ASP A 338 -8.03 5.27 5.64
C ASP A 338 -7.05 6.29 5.06
N ALA A 339 -7.65 7.30 4.41
CA ALA A 339 -7.16 8.67 4.44
C ALA A 339 -7.82 9.49 5.59
N SER A 340 -8.50 8.86 6.56
CA SER A 340 -9.17 9.61 7.62
C SER A 340 -9.30 8.81 8.92
N ALA A 341 -8.18 8.60 9.60
CA ALA A 341 -8.14 8.36 11.05
C ALA A 341 -8.05 9.68 11.86
N ALA A 342 -8.44 10.80 11.27
CA ALA A 342 -8.69 12.05 11.98
C ALA A 342 -10.22 12.24 12.07
N GLY A 343 -10.73 12.21 13.31
CA GLY A 343 -12.14 12.34 13.66
C GLY A 343 -12.85 13.57 13.10
#